data_AF-A0A1F9WVT0-F1
#
_entry.id   AF-A0A1F9WVT0-F1
#
_cell.length_a   1.000
_cell.length_b   1.000
_cell.length_c   1.000
_cell.angle_alpha   90.00
_cell.angle_beta   90.00
_cell.angle_gamma   90.00
#
_symmetry.space_group_name_H-M   'P 1'
#
loop_
_entity.id
_entity.type
_entity.pdbx_description
1 polymer ?
#
loop_
_entity_poly.entity_id
_entity_poly.type
_entity_poly.pdbx_seq_one_letter_code
_entity_poly.pdbx_strand_id
1 'polypeptide(L)'
;MKSEIILHYEDNKDKAFRSFSSPLKGGEKGGSIIKFIVSVVVAGMFLSGANAFVSVSPTVVELTMKSGDKASGTFVVVNTKSEKAEVTIEIKEWWNNQTRLPGLSPEEWLTIRSKNKFKLGAGKSRRIRYDVKTPAGFEGEAAAMIFFSIEGAQNAGGMNLQLRHGIPIYVIARGNDGMKASVKDCNVYFVQSSTSSMLEFSVDLENNGNVHIRPGGSISIYSGQKHIDTAALEWGWPVYPTRSHIYNARVPAESWAAGVYTANLEVENVTMNGEKTALGSKTIQFRIVEDGKIEKIN
;
A
#
# COMPACT_ATOMS: atom_id res chain seq x y z
N MET A 1 10.44 18.98 23.56
CA MET A 1 10.54 18.63 22.13
C MET A 1 10.03 17.19 22.01
N LYS A 2 8.83 16.96 21.47
CA LYS A 2 8.29 15.59 21.31
C LYS A 2 8.81 15.02 20.00
N SER A 3 9.66 14.01 20.05
CA SER A 3 10.04 13.23 18.88
C SER A 3 8.94 12.21 18.59
N GLU A 4 8.38 12.24 17.38
CA GLU A 4 7.52 11.18 16.88
C GLU A 4 8.40 10.16 16.13
N ILE A 5 8.39 8.92 16.58
CA ILE A 5 8.96 7.79 15.83
C ILE A 5 7.77 6.99 15.30
N ILE A 6 7.61 6.98 13.98
CA ILE A 6 6.59 6.18 13.29
C ILE A 6 7.26 4.86 12.90
N LEU A 7 6.97 3.79 13.63
CA LEU A 7 7.40 2.44 13.27
C LEU A 7 6.31 1.80 12.41
N HIS A 8 6.66 1.41 11.18
CA HIS A 8 5.79 0.67 10.28
C HIS A 8 6.11 -0.83 10.39
N TYR A 9 5.07 -1.64 10.58
CA TYR A 9 5.18 -3.09 10.59
C TYR A 9 5.01 -3.61 9.16
N GLU A 10 6.06 -4.15 8.56
CA GLU A 10 5.98 -4.92 7.33
C GLU A 10 5.52 -6.34 7.65
N ASP A 11 4.44 -6.76 6.99
CA ASP A 11 3.91 -8.12 7.10
C ASP A 11 4.77 -9.04 6.22
N ASN A 12 5.61 -9.87 6.85
CA ASN A 12 6.52 -10.79 6.18
C ASN A 12 5.72 -11.99 5.63
N LYS A 13 5.20 -11.87 4.40
CA LYS A 13 4.35 -12.89 3.76
C LYS A 13 5.14 -13.88 2.91
N ASP A 14 5.94 -14.72 3.57
CA ASP A 14 6.28 -16.04 3.05
C ASP A 14 5.33 -17.08 3.64
N LYS A 15 4.16 -17.24 3.00
CA LYS A 15 3.43 -18.52 2.86
C LYS A 15 2.16 -18.33 2.03
N ALA A 16 2.10 -19.12 0.96
CA ALA A 16 1.11 -19.11 -0.10
C ALA A 16 -0.35 -19.16 0.36
N PHE A 17 -1.19 -18.33 -0.26
CA PHE A 17 -2.61 -18.60 -0.44
C PHE A 17 -2.90 -18.70 -1.94
N ARG A 18 -2.92 -19.93 -2.45
CA ARG A 18 -3.54 -20.24 -3.74
C ARG A 18 -5.05 -20.41 -3.47
N SER A 19 -5.89 -19.50 -3.95
CA SER A 19 -7.30 -19.80 -4.17
C SER A 19 -7.52 -20.03 -5.66
N PHE A 20 -7.86 -21.28 -6.01
CA PHE A 20 -8.37 -21.63 -7.33
C PHE A 20 -9.79 -21.07 -7.46
N SER A 21 -10.06 -20.35 -8.54
CA SER A 21 -11.42 -20.18 -9.04
C SER A 21 -11.51 -20.83 -10.42
N SER A 22 -12.38 -21.83 -10.55
CA SER A 22 -12.73 -22.48 -11.81
C SER A 22 -13.85 -21.67 -12.50
N PRO A 23 -13.84 -21.54 -13.84
CA PRO A 23 -14.93 -20.88 -14.55
C PRO A 23 -16.09 -21.85 -14.76
N LEU A 24 -17.26 -21.54 -14.20
CA LEU A 24 -18.51 -22.18 -14.63
C LEU A 24 -19.05 -21.44 -15.85
N LYS A 25 -19.09 -22.16 -16.98
CA LYS A 25 -19.92 -21.82 -18.15
C LYS A 25 -21.38 -22.12 -17.83
N GLY A 26 -22.28 -21.26 -18.30
CA GLY A 26 -23.71 -21.57 -18.37
C GLY A 26 -24.56 -20.30 -18.37
N GLY A 27 -24.97 -19.85 -19.55
CA GLY A 27 -25.98 -18.81 -19.67
C GLY A 27 -27.38 -19.37 -19.48
N GLU A 28 -28.27 -18.58 -18.89
CA GLU A 28 -29.63 -18.36 -19.38
C GLU A 28 -30.32 -17.23 -18.60
N LYS A 29 -31.29 -16.62 -19.27
CA LYS A 29 -31.95 -15.35 -18.94
C LYS A 29 -32.94 -15.49 -17.78
N GLY A 30 -32.98 -14.51 -16.88
CA GLY A 30 -34.09 -14.36 -15.93
C GLY A 30 -33.73 -13.47 -14.75
N GLY A 31 -34.42 -12.34 -14.60
CA GLY A 31 -34.11 -11.32 -13.61
C GLY A 31 -34.22 -11.80 -12.16
N SER A 32 -33.22 -11.48 -11.36
CA SER A 32 -33.32 -11.31 -9.91
C SER A 32 -32.11 -10.50 -9.43
N ILE A 33 -32.34 -9.42 -8.69
CA ILE A 33 -31.30 -8.60 -8.09
C ILE A 33 -30.66 -9.40 -6.95
N ILE A 34 -29.56 -10.08 -7.23
CA ILE A 34 -28.78 -10.79 -6.22
C ILE A 34 -27.99 -9.75 -5.42
N LYS A 35 -28.47 -9.44 -4.21
CA LYS A 35 -27.68 -8.75 -3.19
C LYS A 35 -26.60 -9.72 -2.70
N PHE A 36 -25.37 -9.56 -3.20
CA PHE A 36 -24.21 -10.25 -2.63
C PHE A 36 -23.88 -9.63 -1.27
N ILE A 37 -24.27 -10.31 -0.19
CA ILE A 37 -23.71 -10.06 1.14
C ILE A 37 -22.45 -10.92 1.23
N VAL A 38 -21.29 -10.30 1.03
CA VAL A 38 -20.01 -10.94 1.33
C VAL A 38 -19.83 -10.88 2.85
N SER A 39 -20.22 -11.96 3.53
CA SER A 39 -19.89 -12.17 4.94
C SER A 39 -18.43 -12.61 5.03
N VAL A 40 -17.51 -11.66 5.26
CA VAL A 40 -16.13 -11.97 5.64
C VAL A 40 -16.13 -12.44 7.09
N VAL A 41 -16.05 -13.76 7.29
CA VAL A 41 -15.74 -14.35 8.60
C VAL A 41 -14.24 -14.20 8.82
N VAL A 42 -13.85 -13.19 9.58
CA VAL A 42 -12.46 -13.01 10.02
C VAL A 42 -12.21 -14.02 11.15
N ALA A 43 -11.67 -15.18 10.80
CA ALA A 43 -11.11 -16.11 11.77
C ALA A 43 -9.80 -15.51 12.31
N GLY A 44 -9.87 -14.95 13.52
CA GLY A 44 -8.75 -14.28 14.17
C GLY A 44 -7.66 -15.26 14.58
N MET A 45 -6.54 -15.25 13.86
CA MET A 45 -5.26 -15.71 14.40
C MET A 45 -4.74 -14.64 15.36
N PHE A 46 -4.92 -14.85 16.66
CA PHE A 46 -4.35 -13.99 17.70
C PHE A 46 -2.92 -14.43 17.98
N LEU A 47 -1.96 -13.71 17.41
CA LEU A 47 -0.55 -13.80 17.83
C LEU A 47 -0.41 -13.03 19.15
N SER A 48 -0.10 -13.75 20.22
CA SER A 48 0.18 -13.21 21.55
C SER A 48 1.63 -12.74 21.64
N GLY A 49 1.85 -11.42 21.52
CA GLY A 49 3.13 -10.76 21.75
C GLY A 49 3.00 -9.24 21.85
N ALA A 50 3.48 -8.67 22.97
CA ALA A 50 3.58 -7.25 23.34
C ALA A 50 2.26 -6.44 23.54
N ASN A 51 2.05 -6.02 24.80
CA ASN A 51 0.85 -5.42 25.39
C ASN A 51 0.59 -3.94 25.03
N ALA A 52 0.54 -3.59 23.75
CA ALA A 52 0.04 -2.29 23.35
C ALA A 52 -0.56 -2.35 21.95
N PHE A 53 -1.87 -2.65 21.83
CA PHE A 53 -2.52 -2.39 20.56
C PHE A 53 -4.03 -2.21 20.62
N VAL A 54 -4.51 -1.51 19.60
CA VAL A 54 -5.89 -1.49 19.14
C VAL A 54 -5.86 -2.06 17.73
N SER A 55 -6.54 -3.17 17.48
CA SER A 55 -6.64 -3.71 16.11
C SER A 55 -7.77 -2.99 15.39
N VAL A 56 -7.50 -2.55 14.16
CA VAL A 56 -8.49 -1.87 13.33
C VAL A 56 -8.57 -2.52 11.97
N SER A 57 -9.78 -2.73 11.47
CA SER A 57 -10.06 -3.26 10.14
C SER A 57 -11.12 -2.41 9.44
N PRO A 58 -10.98 -2.09 8.14
CA PRO A 58 -9.83 -2.41 7.28
C PRO A 58 -8.58 -1.60 7.64
N THR A 59 -7.42 -2.03 7.14
CA THR A 59 -6.11 -1.36 7.36
C THR A 59 -5.87 -0.19 6.40
N VAL A 60 -6.68 -0.09 5.35
CA VAL A 60 -6.71 1.00 4.36
C VAL A 60 -8.12 1.09 3.81
N VAL A 61 -8.57 2.31 3.48
CA VAL A 61 -9.80 2.54 2.74
C VAL A 61 -9.45 3.30 1.46
N GLU A 62 -9.83 2.76 0.31
CA GLU A 62 -9.61 3.40 -0.99
C GLU A 62 -10.93 3.36 -1.75
N LEU A 63 -11.45 4.54 -2.11
CA LEU A 63 -12.75 4.70 -2.74
C LEU A 63 -12.61 5.46 -4.05
N THR A 64 -13.03 4.86 -5.16
CA THR A 64 -13.12 5.55 -6.46
C THR A 64 -14.55 6.02 -6.69
N MET A 65 -14.79 7.34 -6.61
CA MET A 65 -16.13 7.94 -6.54
C MET A 65 -16.30 9.04 -7.61
N LYS A 66 -17.52 9.24 -8.13
CA LYS A 66 -17.79 10.41 -8.98
C LYS A 66 -17.88 11.67 -8.11
N SER A 67 -17.77 12.84 -8.73
CA SER A 67 -18.02 14.10 -8.04
C SER A 67 -19.48 14.18 -7.56
N GLY A 68 -19.68 14.62 -6.31
CA GLY A 68 -20.98 14.71 -5.65
C GLY A 68 -21.48 13.41 -5.01
N ASP A 69 -20.80 12.28 -5.24
CA ASP A 69 -21.19 10.99 -4.69
C ASP A 69 -21.05 10.92 -3.16
N LYS A 70 -21.79 9.97 -2.58
CA LYS A 70 -21.69 9.62 -1.16
C LYS A 70 -21.40 8.14 -1.00
N ALA A 71 -20.57 7.81 -0.04
CA ALA A 71 -20.30 6.44 0.37
C ALA A 71 -20.31 6.34 1.90
N SER A 72 -20.59 5.16 2.43
CA SER A 72 -20.46 4.86 3.85
C SER A 72 -19.71 3.55 4.03
N GLY A 73 -18.96 3.44 5.11
CA GLY A 73 -18.33 2.19 5.51
C GLY A 73 -18.23 2.06 7.01
N THR A 74 -17.45 1.08 7.48
CA THR A 74 -17.29 0.83 8.91
C THR A 74 -15.88 0.36 9.21
N PHE A 75 -15.29 0.95 10.25
CA PHE A 75 -14.12 0.39 10.93
C PHE A 75 -14.56 -0.55 12.04
N VAL A 76 -13.91 -1.69 12.16
CA VAL A 76 -14.01 -2.59 13.32
C VAL A 76 -12.78 -2.38 14.18
N VAL A 77 -12.99 -1.84 15.38
CA VAL A 77 -11.95 -1.55 16.35
C VAL A 77 -12.01 -2.58 17.47
N VAL A 78 -10.91 -3.25 17.77
CA VAL A 78 -10.81 -4.29 18.80
C VAL A 78 -9.77 -3.88 19.83
N ASN A 79 -10.15 -3.92 21.10
CA ASN A 79 -9.21 -3.78 22.20
C ASN A 79 -8.50 -5.13 22.42
N THR A 80 -7.21 -5.20 22.08
CA THR A 80 -6.42 -6.44 22.25
C THR A 80 -5.77 -6.55 23.63
N LYS A 81 -5.96 -5.56 24.51
CA LYS A 81 -5.53 -5.65 25.91
C LYS A 81 -6.42 -6.60 26.71
N SER A 82 -5.85 -7.14 27.78
CA SER A 82 -6.55 -7.95 28.80
C SER A 82 -7.41 -7.11 29.75
N GLU A 83 -7.34 -5.78 29.66
CA GLU A 83 -8.09 -4.84 30.49
C GLU A 83 -8.93 -3.86 29.65
N LYS A 84 -9.82 -3.12 30.31
CA LYS A 84 -10.63 -2.09 29.66
C LYS A 84 -9.75 -0.90 29.27
N ALA A 85 -9.89 -0.44 28.03
CA ALA A 85 -9.12 0.67 27.48
C ALA A 85 -10.02 1.84 27.06
N GLU A 86 -9.51 3.06 27.13
CA GLU A 86 -10.09 4.21 26.42
C GLU A 86 -9.39 4.35 25.06
N VAL A 87 -10.19 4.28 24.00
CA VAL A 87 -9.75 4.49 22.62
C VAL A 87 -10.03 5.94 22.23
N THR A 88 -9.01 6.62 21.70
CA THR A 88 -9.12 7.96 21.10
C THR A 88 -9.02 7.86 19.59
N ILE A 89 -9.90 8.56 18.87
CA ILE A 89 -9.90 8.73 17.42
C ILE A 89 -9.42 10.14 17.10
N GLU A 90 -8.45 10.24 16.20
CA GLU A 90 -7.95 11.50 15.66
C GLU A 90 -7.91 11.43 14.14
N ILE A 91 -8.35 12.48 13.45
CA ILE A 91 -8.25 12.59 12.00
C ILE A 91 -7.18 13.62 11.69
N LYS A 92 -6.25 13.27 10.80
CA LYS A 92 -5.20 14.17 10.32
C LYS A 92 -5.34 14.38 8.82
N GLU A 93 -5.09 15.62 8.41
CA GLU A 93 -4.75 15.95 7.03
C GLU A 93 -3.58 15.07 6.59
N TRP A 94 -3.71 14.45 5.41
CA TRP A 94 -2.68 13.55 4.88
C TRP A 94 -2.26 13.96 3.48
N TRP A 95 -3.18 14.41 2.64
CA TRP A 95 -2.88 14.84 1.29
C TRP A 95 -1.80 15.91 1.23
N ASN A 96 -2.04 17.06 1.87
CA ASN A 96 -1.10 18.18 1.79
C ASN A 96 0.25 17.83 2.45
N ASN A 97 0.21 17.04 3.53
CA ASN A 97 1.42 16.55 4.19
C ASN A 97 2.30 15.68 3.25
N GLN A 98 1.68 14.88 2.39
CA GLN A 98 2.41 14.02 1.45
C GLN A 98 2.81 14.75 0.17
N THR A 99 1.90 15.54 -0.41
CA THR A 99 2.07 16.13 -1.75
C THR A 99 2.65 17.54 -1.73
N ARG A 100 2.44 18.32 -0.66
CA ARG A 100 2.60 19.78 -0.62
C ARG A 100 1.72 20.53 -1.63
N LEU A 101 0.67 19.88 -2.12
CA LEU A 101 -0.34 20.47 -2.99
C LEU A 101 -1.56 20.89 -2.16
N PRO A 102 -2.32 21.90 -2.61
CA PRO A 102 -3.63 22.17 -2.03
C PRO A 102 -4.52 20.93 -2.17
N GLY A 103 -5.38 20.70 -1.17
CA GLY A 103 -6.33 19.60 -1.15
C GLY A 103 -7.50 19.92 -0.23
N LEU A 104 -8.48 19.03 -0.23
CA LEU A 104 -9.63 19.13 0.65
C LEU A 104 -9.24 18.74 2.07
N SER A 105 -9.58 19.60 3.03
CA SER A 105 -9.45 19.29 4.45
C SER A 105 -10.38 18.11 4.80
N PRO A 106 -9.99 17.18 5.69
CA PRO A 106 -10.79 15.98 5.95
C PRO A 106 -12.24 16.27 6.34
N GLU A 107 -12.49 17.33 7.10
CA GLU A 107 -13.82 17.76 7.52
C GLU A 107 -14.78 18.14 6.37
N GLU A 108 -14.25 18.44 5.19
CA GLU A 108 -15.04 18.81 4.01
C GLU A 108 -15.69 17.59 3.34
N TRP A 109 -15.08 16.41 3.50
CA TRP A 109 -15.47 15.21 2.75
C TRP A 109 -15.61 13.94 3.60
N LEU A 110 -15.06 13.89 4.82
CA LEU A 110 -15.06 12.73 5.70
C LEU A 110 -15.78 13.03 7.01
N THR A 111 -16.67 12.12 7.42
CA THR A 111 -17.33 12.16 8.72
C THR A 111 -17.20 10.83 9.45
N ILE A 112 -16.63 10.84 10.65
CA ILE A 112 -16.61 9.68 11.54
C ILE A 112 -17.81 9.73 12.49
N ARG A 113 -18.71 8.75 12.41
CA ARG A 113 -19.93 8.65 13.23
C ARG A 113 -19.66 8.01 14.57
N SER A 114 -18.79 8.62 15.36
CA SER A 114 -18.48 8.21 16.73
C SER A 114 -18.04 9.41 17.56
N LYS A 115 -18.13 9.28 18.89
CA LYS A 115 -17.38 10.16 19.78
C LYS A 115 -15.87 9.94 19.57
N ASN A 116 -15.09 11.02 19.69
CA ASN A 116 -13.63 10.97 19.56
C ASN A 116 -12.96 10.14 20.67
N LYS A 117 -13.67 9.89 21.78
CA LYS A 117 -13.21 9.00 22.86
C LYS A 117 -14.30 8.01 23.25
N PHE A 118 -13.92 6.77 23.51
CA PHE A 118 -14.82 5.77 24.05
C PHE A 118 -14.09 4.64 24.76
N LYS A 119 -14.76 3.99 25.72
CA LYS A 119 -14.20 2.85 26.44
C LYS A 119 -14.58 1.53 25.77
N LEU A 120 -13.64 0.59 25.72
CA LEU A 120 -13.82 -0.74 25.17
C LEU A 120 -13.29 -1.78 26.16
N GLY A 121 -14.11 -2.77 26.51
CA GLY A 121 -13.68 -3.86 27.41
C GLY A 121 -12.59 -4.74 26.77
N ALA A 122 -11.92 -5.56 27.57
CA ALA A 122 -10.92 -6.51 27.09
C ALA A 122 -11.50 -7.45 26.02
N GLY A 123 -10.79 -7.59 24.89
CA GLY A 123 -11.21 -8.42 23.74
C GLY A 123 -12.52 -7.99 23.06
N LYS A 124 -13.14 -6.87 23.49
CA LYS A 124 -14.38 -6.38 22.88
C LYS A 124 -14.06 -5.59 21.62
N SER A 125 -15.02 -5.60 20.71
CA SER A 125 -14.96 -4.85 19.46
C SER A 125 -16.06 -3.79 19.40
N ARG A 126 -15.82 -2.74 18.61
CA ARG A 126 -16.78 -1.70 18.28
C ARG A 126 -16.75 -1.41 16.79
N ARG A 127 -17.93 -1.32 16.19
CA ARG A 127 -18.11 -0.81 14.82
C ARG A 127 -18.23 0.71 14.86
N ILE A 128 -17.44 1.38 14.04
CA ILE A 128 -17.41 2.83 13.88
C ILE A 128 -17.75 3.13 12.43
N ARG A 129 -18.94 3.68 12.19
CA ARG A 129 -19.36 4.07 10.85
C ARG A 129 -18.61 5.33 10.41
N TYR A 130 -18.24 5.39 9.14
CA TYR A 130 -17.79 6.61 8.49
C TYR A 130 -18.66 6.89 7.26
N ASP A 131 -18.77 8.17 6.91
CA ASP A 131 -19.38 8.63 5.67
C ASP A 131 -18.37 9.48 4.90
N VAL A 132 -18.36 9.31 3.59
CA VAL A 132 -17.58 10.07 2.63
C VAL A 132 -18.52 10.77 1.66
N LYS A 133 -18.26 12.05 1.37
CA LYS A 133 -18.98 12.82 0.36
C LYS A 133 -17.99 13.66 -0.44
N THR A 134 -17.93 13.45 -1.75
CA THR A 134 -17.11 14.30 -2.62
C THR A 134 -17.85 15.61 -2.92
N PRO A 135 -17.16 16.76 -2.98
CA PRO A 135 -17.78 18.01 -3.44
C PRO A 135 -18.08 17.96 -4.95
N ALA A 136 -18.86 18.93 -5.41
CA ALA A 136 -19.08 19.17 -6.84
C ALA A 136 -17.78 19.65 -7.49
N GLY A 137 -17.46 19.16 -8.69
CA GLY A 137 -16.19 19.42 -9.38
C GLY A 137 -14.97 18.76 -8.73
N PHE A 138 -15.15 17.70 -7.93
CA PHE A 138 -14.02 16.99 -7.32
C PHE A 138 -13.16 16.28 -8.39
N GLU A 139 -11.86 16.55 -8.36
CA GLU A 139 -10.85 15.99 -9.27
C GLU A 139 -9.66 15.45 -8.46
N GLY A 140 -8.89 14.54 -9.05
CA GLY A 140 -7.71 13.96 -8.38
C GLY A 140 -8.08 13.14 -7.16
N GLU A 141 -7.47 13.46 -6.02
CA GLU A 141 -7.60 12.67 -4.80
C GLU A 141 -7.66 13.54 -3.53
N ALA A 142 -8.38 13.03 -2.53
CA ALA A 142 -8.33 13.50 -1.15
C ALA A 142 -7.85 12.35 -0.24
N ALA A 143 -7.00 12.68 0.73
CA ALA A 143 -6.42 11.70 1.63
C ALA A 143 -6.44 12.19 3.08
N ALA A 144 -6.83 11.33 4.00
CA ALA A 144 -6.75 11.56 5.43
C ALA A 144 -6.16 10.35 6.15
N MET A 145 -5.60 10.57 7.34
CA MET A 145 -5.13 9.51 8.21
C MET A 145 -5.97 9.49 9.49
N ILE A 146 -6.61 8.37 9.79
CA ILE A 146 -7.42 8.19 11.00
C ILE A 146 -6.59 7.41 12.00
N PHE A 147 -6.16 8.06 13.07
CA PHE A 147 -5.42 7.44 14.15
C PHE A 147 -6.36 6.93 15.24
N PHE A 148 -6.16 5.67 15.60
CA PHE A 148 -6.75 5.04 16.78
C PHE A 148 -5.64 4.84 17.79
N SER A 149 -5.80 5.37 19.00
CA SER A 149 -4.81 5.23 20.06
C SER A 149 -5.46 4.75 21.35
N ILE A 150 -4.69 4.04 22.17
CA ILE A 150 -5.01 3.73 23.55
C ILE A 150 -3.90 4.35 24.39
N GLU A 151 -4.24 5.10 25.44
CA GLU A 151 -3.23 5.63 26.35
C GLU A 151 -2.44 4.45 26.98
N GLY A 152 -1.11 4.58 26.99
CA GLY A 152 -0.23 3.61 27.64
C GLY A 152 -0.42 3.65 29.16
N ALA A 153 -0.17 2.53 29.84
CA ALA A 153 -0.11 2.53 31.29
C ALA A 153 1.01 3.48 31.75
N GLN A 154 0.72 4.39 32.67
CA GLN A 154 1.76 5.19 33.32
C GLN A 154 2.60 4.25 34.19
N ASN A 155 3.80 3.91 33.74
CA ASN A 155 4.74 3.19 34.58
C ASN A 155 5.40 4.21 35.53
N ALA A 156 5.26 4.00 36.83
CA ALA A 156 5.83 4.85 37.86
C ALA A 156 7.37 4.93 37.70
N GLY A 157 7.85 6.00 37.06
CA GLY A 157 9.28 6.26 36.81
C GLY A 157 9.79 6.07 35.38
N GLY A 158 8.92 5.79 34.39
CA GLY A 158 9.34 5.48 33.00
C GLY A 158 8.72 6.36 31.92
N MET A 159 9.33 6.35 30.72
CA MET A 159 8.86 7.02 29.50
C MET A 159 7.42 6.63 29.15
N ASN A 160 6.55 7.62 28.95
CA ASN A 160 5.18 7.41 28.48
C ASN A 160 5.18 7.11 26.97
N LEU A 161 4.99 5.85 26.61
CA LEU A 161 4.81 5.42 25.22
C LEU A 161 3.33 5.43 24.85
N GLN A 162 2.94 6.27 23.88
CA GLN A 162 1.62 6.23 23.26
C GLN A 162 1.75 5.63 21.86
N LEU A 163 1.19 4.45 21.66
CA LEU A 163 1.07 3.85 20.34
C LEU A 163 -0.25 4.29 19.69
N ARG A 164 -0.16 4.64 18.41
CA ARG A 164 -1.30 4.98 17.56
C ARG A 164 -1.27 4.12 16.29
N HIS A 165 -2.43 3.64 15.89
CA HIS A 165 -2.61 2.91 14.64
C HIS A 165 -3.30 3.82 13.62
N GLY A 166 -2.58 4.18 12.56
CA GLY A 166 -3.08 5.05 11.49
C GLY A 166 -3.70 4.25 10.36
N ILE A 167 -4.94 4.54 10.04
CA ILE A 167 -5.65 3.99 8.88
C ILE A 167 -5.76 5.08 7.82
N PRO A 168 -5.05 4.96 6.68
CA PRO A 168 -5.24 5.89 5.57
C PRO A 168 -6.59 5.66 4.90
N ILE A 169 -7.27 6.75 4.57
CA ILE A 169 -8.48 6.77 3.76
C ILE A 169 -8.26 7.69 2.56
N TYR A 170 -8.48 7.14 1.38
CA TYR A 170 -8.30 7.81 0.09
C TYR A 170 -9.62 7.86 -0.66
N VAL A 171 -9.88 8.99 -1.31
CA VAL A 171 -11.01 9.17 -2.22
C VAL A 171 -10.47 9.67 -3.54
N ILE A 172 -10.64 8.85 -4.58
CA ILE A 172 -10.13 9.09 -5.94
C ILE A 172 -11.30 9.48 -6.85
N ALA A 173 -11.16 10.58 -7.58
CA ALA A 173 -12.16 11.08 -8.51
C ALA A 173 -12.24 10.20 -9.76
N ARG A 174 -13.32 9.43 -9.91
CA ARG A 174 -13.53 8.55 -11.06
C ARG A 174 -13.58 9.33 -12.38
N GLY A 175 -12.72 8.96 -13.33
CA GLY A 175 -12.68 9.56 -14.66
C GLY A 175 -11.96 10.91 -14.71
N ASN A 176 -11.39 11.35 -13.59
CA ASN A 176 -10.50 12.51 -13.53
C ASN A 176 -9.32 12.26 -12.56
N ASP A 177 -8.90 11.00 -12.53
CA ASP A 177 -7.83 10.44 -11.70
C ASP A 177 -6.45 10.55 -12.37
N GLY A 178 -6.36 11.15 -13.56
CA GLY A 178 -5.12 11.69 -14.16
C GLY A 178 -3.86 10.82 -13.99
N MET A 179 -4.02 9.50 -13.93
CA MET A 179 -2.98 8.59 -13.43
C MET A 179 -1.84 8.50 -14.42
N LYS A 180 -0.67 8.98 -14.03
CA LYS A 180 0.51 9.08 -14.89
C LYS A 180 1.77 8.90 -14.06
N ALA A 181 2.69 8.08 -14.55
CA ALA A 181 4.01 7.93 -13.96
C ALA A 181 5.08 7.89 -15.04
N SER A 182 6.32 8.19 -14.67
CA SER A 182 7.47 8.03 -15.52
C SER A 182 8.61 7.35 -14.77
N VAL A 183 9.33 6.48 -15.47
CA VAL A 183 10.56 5.87 -14.96
C VAL A 183 11.69 6.86 -15.20
N LYS A 184 12.07 7.62 -14.16
CA LYS A 184 13.19 8.56 -14.22
C LYS A 184 14.49 7.83 -14.51
N ASP A 185 14.77 6.81 -13.71
CA ASP A 185 15.96 6.00 -13.88
C ASP A 185 15.70 4.52 -13.60
N CYS A 186 16.53 3.68 -14.20
CA CYS A 186 16.60 2.25 -13.93
C CYS A 186 18.07 1.86 -13.97
N ASN A 187 18.61 1.50 -12.82
CA ASN A 187 19.99 1.10 -12.64
C ASN A 187 20.07 -0.35 -12.19
N VAL A 188 21.20 -0.99 -12.48
CA VAL A 188 21.46 -2.37 -12.08
C VAL A 188 22.81 -2.42 -11.36
N TYR A 189 22.82 -3.12 -10.23
CA TYR A 189 23.98 -3.27 -9.36
C TYR A 189 24.19 -4.73 -9.02
N PHE A 190 25.46 -5.10 -8.83
CA PHE A 190 25.79 -6.37 -8.19
C PHE A 190 25.80 -6.16 -6.68
N VAL A 191 24.98 -6.94 -5.98
CA VAL A 191 24.90 -6.94 -4.52
C VAL A 191 25.44 -8.27 -4.03
N GLN A 192 26.68 -8.24 -3.51
CA GLN A 192 27.30 -9.41 -2.92
C GLN A 192 27.01 -9.46 -1.42
N SER A 193 26.42 -10.56 -0.97
CA SER A 193 26.31 -10.89 0.44
C SER A 193 27.29 -12.01 0.80
N SER A 194 27.45 -12.30 2.09
CA SER A 194 28.30 -13.40 2.56
C SER A 194 27.85 -14.79 2.09
N THR A 195 26.61 -14.93 1.65
CA THR A 195 25.99 -16.22 1.31
C THR A 195 25.40 -16.29 -0.09
N SER A 196 25.27 -15.17 -0.80
CA SER A 196 24.70 -15.14 -2.16
C SER A 196 25.10 -13.91 -2.95
N SER A 197 25.09 -14.04 -4.27
CA SER A 197 25.29 -12.94 -5.21
C SER A 197 23.98 -12.61 -5.93
N MET A 198 23.55 -11.35 -5.88
CA MET A 198 22.31 -10.90 -6.52
C MET A 198 22.57 -9.74 -7.48
N LEU A 199 21.76 -9.66 -8.53
CA LEU A 199 21.55 -8.40 -9.24
C LEU A 199 20.37 -7.69 -8.59
N GLU A 200 20.58 -6.42 -8.25
CA GLU A 200 19.54 -5.52 -7.81
C GLU A 200 19.29 -4.47 -8.87
N PHE A 201 18.05 -4.39 -9.33
CA PHE A 201 17.55 -3.33 -10.19
C PHE A 201 16.90 -2.26 -9.31
N SER A 202 17.35 -1.02 -9.44
CA SER A 202 16.80 0.13 -8.72
C SER A 202 16.06 1.02 -9.70
N VAL A 203 14.75 1.15 -9.52
CA VAL A 203 13.82 1.86 -10.41
C VAL A 203 13.30 3.11 -9.70
N ASP A 204 13.76 4.29 -10.13
CA ASP A 204 13.23 5.58 -9.65
C ASP A 204 11.97 5.94 -10.45
N LEU A 205 10.82 5.81 -9.81
CA LEU A 205 9.53 6.09 -10.41
C LEU A 205 8.98 7.42 -9.89
N GLU A 206 8.69 8.34 -10.81
CA GLU A 206 8.00 9.59 -10.50
C GLU A 206 6.52 9.52 -10.84
N ASN A 207 5.68 10.04 -9.94
CA ASN A 207 4.27 10.23 -10.20
C ASN A 207 4.02 11.64 -10.76
N ASN A 208 3.65 11.69 -12.05
CA ASN A 208 3.32 12.90 -12.78
C ASN A 208 1.80 13.13 -12.91
N GLY A 209 0.99 12.30 -12.22
CA GLY A 209 -0.46 12.40 -12.17
C GLY A 209 -0.98 13.25 -11.03
N ASN A 210 -2.30 13.20 -10.80
CA ASN A 210 -3.00 13.93 -9.73
C ASN A 210 -3.61 13.02 -8.65
N VAL A 211 -3.27 11.73 -8.66
CA VAL A 211 -3.65 10.72 -7.65
C VAL A 211 -2.41 9.91 -7.27
N HIS A 212 -2.40 9.29 -6.09
CA HIS A 212 -1.35 8.36 -5.73
C HIS A 212 -1.39 7.11 -6.62
N ILE A 213 -0.22 6.52 -6.82
CA ILE A 213 -0.06 5.23 -7.49
C ILE A 213 0.58 4.23 -6.53
N ARG A 214 0.29 2.95 -6.75
CA ARG A 214 0.91 1.81 -6.08
C ARG A 214 1.60 0.98 -7.14
N PRO A 215 2.88 1.27 -7.39
CA PRO A 215 3.64 0.59 -8.42
C PRO A 215 3.76 -0.89 -8.10
N GLY A 216 3.40 -1.70 -9.08
CA GLY A 216 3.86 -3.06 -9.24
C GLY A 216 4.54 -3.18 -10.60
N GLY A 217 4.97 -4.38 -10.93
CA GLY A 217 5.58 -4.65 -12.22
C GLY A 217 6.68 -5.69 -12.13
N SER A 218 7.39 -5.84 -13.23
CA SER A 218 8.46 -6.82 -13.35
C SER A 218 9.55 -6.35 -14.31
N ILE A 219 10.71 -6.98 -14.18
CA ILE A 219 11.86 -6.80 -15.04
C ILE A 219 12.18 -8.16 -15.65
N SER A 220 11.94 -8.32 -16.94
CA SER A 220 12.32 -9.52 -17.69
C SER A 220 13.70 -9.36 -18.32
N ILE A 221 14.57 -10.33 -18.11
CA ILE A 221 16.00 -10.21 -18.39
C ILE A 221 16.39 -11.23 -19.45
N TYR A 222 17.19 -10.80 -20.43
CA TYR A 222 17.54 -11.57 -21.61
C TYR A 222 19.04 -11.53 -21.90
N SER A 223 19.58 -12.62 -22.45
CA SER A 223 20.88 -12.69 -23.10
C SER A 223 20.66 -12.99 -24.58
N GLY A 224 20.87 -11.98 -25.44
CA GLY A 224 20.37 -12.03 -26.82
C GLY A 224 18.84 -12.20 -26.84
N GLN A 225 18.35 -13.26 -27.47
CA GLN A 225 16.92 -13.59 -27.52
C GLN A 225 16.47 -14.56 -26.41
N LYS A 226 17.41 -15.09 -25.63
CA LYS A 226 17.11 -16.08 -24.59
C LYS A 226 16.68 -15.34 -23.32
N HIS A 227 15.46 -15.63 -22.84
CA HIS A 227 15.01 -15.21 -21.50
C HIS A 227 15.85 -15.94 -20.43
N ILE A 228 16.34 -15.17 -19.46
CA ILE A 228 17.23 -15.63 -18.40
C ILE A 228 16.48 -15.66 -17.07
N ASP A 229 15.80 -14.57 -16.72
CA ASP A 229 15.11 -14.45 -15.44
C ASP A 229 14.05 -13.33 -15.45
N THR A 230 13.23 -13.27 -14.40
CA THR A 230 12.29 -12.18 -14.15
C THR A 230 12.30 -11.80 -12.67
N ALA A 231 12.59 -10.54 -12.35
CA ALA A 231 12.37 -9.98 -11.02
C ALA A 231 11.02 -9.26 -10.94
N ALA A 232 10.30 -9.44 -9.83
CA ALA A 232 9.17 -8.56 -9.50
C ALA A 232 9.69 -7.30 -8.81
N LEU A 233 9.09 -6.14 -9.12
CA LEU A 233 9.31 -4.95 -8.30
C LEU A 233 8.79 -5.20 -6.88
N GLU A 234 9.55 -4.75 -5.89
CA GLU A 234 9.13 -4.72 -4.50
C GLU A 234 7.79 -3.99 -4.40
N TRP A 235 6.79 -4.68 -3.88
CA TRP A 235 5.49 -4.09 -3.62
C TRP A 235 5.57 -3.21 -2.37
N GLY A 236 4.96 -2.03 -2.40
CA GLY A 236 4.88 -1.27 -1.16
C GLY A 236 4.29 0.13 -1.27
N TRP A 237 5.12 1.10 -0.89
CA TRP A 237 4.73 2.47 -0.60
C TRP A 237 4.02 3.12 -1.78
N PRO A 238 2.95 3.91 -1.55
CA PRO A 238 2.35 4.69 -2.62
C PRO A 238 3.29 5.84 -3.02
N VAL A 239 3.36 6.12 -4.32
CA VAL A 239 3.99 7.35 -4.82
C VAL A 239 2.91 8.41 -4.98
N TYR A 240 2.99 9.48 -4.20
CA TYR A 240 2.06 10.60 -4.29
C TYR A 240 2.41 11.53 -5.46
N PRO A 241 1.44 12.31 -5.98
CA PRO A 241 1.72 13.32 -7.01
C PRO A 241 2.93 14.18 -6.69
N THR A 242 3.74 14.48 -7.72
CA THR A 242 4.99 15.26 -7.66
C THR A 242 6.12 14.61 -6.85
N ARG A 243 5.93 13.38 -6.36
CA ARG A 243 6.96 12.61 -5.66
C ARG A 243 7.56 11.56 -6.57
N SER A 244 8.75 11.11 -6.19
CA SER A 244 9.32 9.88 -6.70
C SER A 244 9.68 8.93 -5.58
N HIS A 245 9.78 7.65 -5.91
CA HIS A 245 10.20 6.60 -4.99
C HIS A 245 11.03 5.57 -5.75
N ILE A 246 12.02 5.02 -5.06
CA ILE A 246 12.88 3.97 -5.59
C ILE A 246 12.31 2.62 -5.19
N TYR A 247 12.01 1.79 -6.18
CA TYR A 247 11.62 0.40 -6.00
C TYR A 247 12.76 -0.52 -6.43
N ASN A 248 12.98 -1.60 -5.69
CA ASN A 248 14.01 -2.56 -6.05
C ASN A 248 13.39 -3.84 -6.64
N ALA A 249 14.17 -4.52 -7.47
CA ALA A 249 13.87 -5.85 -7.96
C ALA A 249 15.16 -6.67 -7.87
N ARG A 250 15.10 -7.91 -7.35
CA ARG A 250 16.29 -8.72 -7.14
C ARG A 250 16.19 -10.07 -7.84
N VAL A 251 17.29 -10.50 -8.46
CA VAL A 251 17.46 -11.87 -8.98
C VAL A 251 18.79 -12.46 -8.51
N PRO A 252 18.88 -13.77 -8.22
CA PRO A 252 20.15 -14.45 -8.03
C PRO A 252 21.01 -14.40 -9.30
N ALA A 253 22.31 -14.16 -9.13
CA ALA A 253 23.25 -13.91 -10.23
C ALA A 253 24.42 -14.91 -10.31
N GLU A 254 24.45 -15.90 -9.41
CA GLU A 254 25.61 -16.80 -9.22
C GLU A 254 25.97 -17.64 -10.46
N SER A 255 24.99 -17.91 -11.33
CA SER A 255 25.15 -18.75 -12.52
C SER A 255 25.23 -17.97 -13.83
N TRP A 256 25.25 -16.64 -13.77
CA TRP A 256 25.21 -15.80 -14.96
C TRP A 256 26.62 -15.62 -15.51
N ALA A 257 26.80 -15.96 -16.79
CA ALA A 257 28.08 -15.79 -17.46
C ALA A 257 28.39 -14.31 -17.72
N ALA A 258 29.68 -13.98 -17.91
CA ALA A 258 30.05 -12.69 -18.44
C ALA A 258 29.42 -12.48 -19.83
N GLY A 259 28.90 -11.29 -20.10
CA GLY A 259 28.18 -11.01 -21.34
C GLY A 259 27.29 -9.78 -21.27
N VAL A 260 26.65 -9.48 -22.40
CA VAL A 260 25.69 -8.39 -22.53
C VAL A 260 24.27 -8.91 -22.30
N TYR A 261 23.52 -8.18 -21.48
CA TYR A 261 22.16 -8.48 -21.09
C TYR A 261 21.24 -7.31 -21.39
N THR A 262 19.97 -7.62 -21.67
CA THR A 262 18.90 -6.65 -21.84
C THR A 262 17.86 -6.88 -20.76
N ALA A 263 17.47 -5.82 -20.06
CA ALA A 263 16.38 -5.85 -19.08
C ALA A 263 15.22 -5.00 -19.56
N ASN A 264 14.03 -5.60 -19.65
CA ASN A 264 12.78 -4.96 -20.01
C ASN A 264 11.93 -4.79 -18.75
N LEU A 265 11.83 -3.55 -18.28
CA LEU A 265 10.98 -3.14 -17.17
C LEU A 265 9.58 -2.81 -17.68
N GLU A 266 8.58 -3.38 -17.02
CA GLU A 266 7.17 -2.98 -17.14
C GLU A 266 6.66 -2.53 -15.77
N VAL A 267 6.03 -1.35 -15.71
CA VAL A 267 5.47 -0.77 -14.49
C VAL A 267 3.96 -0.61 -14.66
N GLU A 268 3.23 -0.99 -13.62
CA GLU A 268 1.78 -0.90 -13.53
C GLU A 268 1.37 -0.29 -12.19
N ASN A 269 0.28 0.44 -12.17
CA ASN A 269 -0.43 0.76 -10.95
C ASN A 269 -1.32 -0.43 -10.60
N VAL A 270 -1.31 -0.82 -9.34
CA VAL A 270 -2.13 -1.93 -8.88
C VAL A 270 -2.91 -1.50 -7.65
N THR A 271 -4.23 -1.51 -7.77
CA THR A 271 -5.16 -1.06 -6.73
C THR A 271 -5.28 -2.08 -5.59
N MET A 272 -5.94 -1.71 -4.50
CA MET A 272 -6.23 -2.62 -3.38
C MET A 272 -7.10 -3.83 -3.75
N ASN A 273 -7.86 -3.79 -4.85
CA ASN A 273 -8.62 -4.93 -5.37
C ASN A 273 -7.86 -5.72 -6.45
N GLY A 274 -6.61 -5.37 -6.73
CA GLY A 274 -5.75 -6.07 -7.70
C GLY A 274 -5.99 -5.68 -9.16
N GLU A 275 -6.76 -4.63 -9.44
CA GLU A 275 -6.88 -4.08 -10.79
C GLU A 275 -5.56 -3.42 -11.19
N LYS A 276 -5.15 -3.66 -12.43
CA LYS A 276 -3.85 -3.25 -12.97
C LYS A 276 -4.04 -2.23 -14.08
N THR A 277 -3.27 -1.15 -14.04
CA THR A 277 -3.22 -0.13 -15.09
C THR A 277 -1.77 0.10 -15.49
N ALA A 278 -1.45 -0.06 -16.77
CA ALA A 278 -0.09 0.16 -17.25
C ALA A 278 0.33 1.63 -17.02
N LEU A 279 1.53 1.82 -16.46
CA LEU A 279 2.10 3.14 -16.18
C LEU A 279 3.26 3.48 -17.11
N GLY A 280 4.06 2.49 -17.50
CA GLY A 280 5.17 2.71 -18.42
C GLY A 280 6.07 1.49 -18.55
N SER A 281 7.06 1.60 -19.43
CA SER A 281 8.10 0.60 -19.61
C SER A 281 9.45 1.26 -19.88
N LYS A 282 10.53 0.52 -19.61
CA LYS A 282 11.90 0.97 -19.92
C LYS A 282 12.76 -0.24 -20.27
N THR A 283 13.57 -0.11 -21.31
CA THR A 283 14.59 -1.12 -21.63
C THR A 283 15.96 -0.55 -21.30
N ILE A 284 16.79 -1.32 -20.61
CA ILE A 284 18.19 -0.99 -20.35
C ILE A 284 19.10 -2.13 -20.81
N GLN A 285 20.34 -1.80 -21.14
CA GLN A 285 21.38 -2.79 -21.41
C GLN A 285 22.53 -2.69 -20.41
N PHE A 286 23.02 -3.84 -19.98
CA PHE A 286 24.13 -3.92 -19.04
C PHE A 286 25.05 -5.09 -19.39
N ARG A 287 26.30 -4.99 -18.94
CA ARG A 287 27.31 -6.04 -19.10
C ARG A 287 27.69 -6.60 -17.74
N ILE A 288 27.72 -7.92 -17.64
CA ILE A 288 28.43 -8.63 -16.58
C ILE A 288 29.84 -8.90 -17.09
N VAL A 289 30.87 -8.46 -16.36
CA VAL A 289 32.28 -8.77 -16.67
C VAL A 289 32.77 -9.98 -15.86
N GLU A 290 33.93 -10.54 -16.20
CA GLU A 290 34.46 -11.81 -15.63
C GLU A 290 34.60 -11.82 -14.09
N ASP A 291 34.62 -10.66 -13.44
CA ASP A 291 34.65 -10.50 -11.97
C ASP A 291 33.24 -10.34 -11.32
N GLY A 292 32.15 -10.47 -12.09
CA GLY A 292 30.79 -10.19 -11.61
C GLY A 292 30.45 -8.71 -11.44
N LYS A 293 31.35 -7.79 -11.83
CA LYS A 293 31.06 -6.35 -11.87
C LYS A 293 30.07 -6.03 -12.98
N ILE A 294 29.33 -4.92 -12.81
CA ILE A 294 28.32 -4.46 -13.76
C ILE A 294 28.76 -3.16 -14.42
N GLU A 295 28.74 -3.14 -15.74
CA GLU A 295 28.92 -1.94 -16.55
C GLU A 295 27.59 -1.60 -17.24
N LYS A 296 27.09 -0.38 -17.04
CA LYS A 296 25.92 0.12 -17.79
C LYS A 296 26.36 0.39 -19.22
N ILE A 297 25.65 -0.19 -20.19
CA ILE A 297 26.00 -0.03 -21.62
C ILE A 297 25.29 1.19 -22.20
N ASN A 298 24.06 1.47 -21.74
CA ASN A 298 23.31 2.74 -21.77
C ASN A 298 21.90 2.49 -21.21
#